data_AF-A0A2R6F0A6-F1
#
_entry.id   AF-A0A2R6F0A6-F1
#
_cell.length_a   1.000
_cell.length_b   1.000
_cell.length_c   1.000
_cell.angle_alpha   90.00
_cell.angle_beta   90.00
_cell.angle_gamma   90.00
#
_symmetry.space_group_name_H-M   'P 1'
#
loop_
_entity.id
_entity.type
_entity.pdbx_description
1 polymer ?
#
loop_
_entity_poly.entity_id
_entity_poly.type
_entity_poly.pdbx_seq_one_letter_code
_entity_poly.pdbx_strand_id
1 'polypeptide(L)' 'MGADRELRPIGNEELVAIVAELEVERTAPITKAVANGADLPEAITRRRLEALKTEGLLRSRAIGPMPLWRV' A
#
# COMPACT_ATOMS: atom_id res chain seq x y z
N MET A 1 7.53 27.45 12.27
CA MET A 1 6.32 26.77 12.75
C MET A 1 5.80 25.87 11.64
N GLY A 2 5.72 24.56 11.88
CA GLY A 2 5.07 23.61 10.96
C GLY A 2 5.88 22.34 10.71
N ALA A 3 5.59 21.31 11.51
CA ALA A 3 5.85 19.88 11.26
C ALA A 3 7.31 19.37 11.33
N ASP A 4 7.90 19.45 12.52
CA ASP A 4 8.74 18.36 13.06
C ASP A 4 7.85 17.13 13.38
N ARG A 5 7.02 16.73 12.41
CA ARG A 5 6.27 15.48 12.51
C ARG A 5 7.31 14.40 12.27
N GLU A 6 7.82 13.80 13.34
CA GLU A 6 8.54 12.54 13.26
C GLU A 6 7.70 11.63 12.35
N LEU A 7 8.16 11.42 11.11
CA LEU A 7 7.57 10.46 10.19
C LEU A 7 7.86 9.10 10.79
N ARG A 8 7.04 8.69 11.75
CA ARG A 8 7.10 7.35 12.29
C ARG A 8 6.87 6.41 11.11
N PRO A 9 7.75 5.43 10.88
CA PRO A 9 7.57 4.51 9.78
C PRO A 9 6.26 3.76 10.00
N ILE A 10 5.32 3.91 9.06
CA ILE A 10 4.06 3.17 9.06
C ILE A 10 4.34 1.66 9.18
N GLY A 11 3.66 0.97 10.09
CA GLY A 11 3.81 -0.47 10.31
C GLY A 11 3.28 -1.31 9.15
N ASN A 12 3.58 -2.61 9.16
CA ASN A 12 3.02 -3.55 8.18
C ASN A 12 1.49 -3.70 8.34
N GLU A 13 0.99 -3.69 9.58
CA GLU A 13 -0.44 -3.78 9.89
C GLU A 13 -1.22 -2.57 9.36
N GLU A 14 -0.69 -1.37 9.57
CA GLU A 14 -1.27 -0.12 9.04
C GLU A 14 -1.25 -0.11 7.50
N LEU A 15 -0.17 -0.60 6.89
CA LEU A 15 -0.08 -0.72 5.43
C LEU A 15 -1.12 -1.71 4.87
N VAL A 16 -1.35 -2.84 5.55
CA VAL A 16 -2.38 -3.81 5.20
C VAL A 16 -3.79 -3.21 5.35
N ALA A 17 -4.03 -2.43 6.40
CA ALA A 17 -5.31 -1.74 6.60
C ALA A 17 -5.63 -0.76 5.46
N ILE A 18 -4.64 0.03 5.04
CA ILE A 18 -4.79 0.94 3.88
C ILE A 18 -5.11 0.17 2.61
N VAL A 19 -4.43 -0.95 2.37
CA VAL A 19 -4.72 -1.81 1.19
C VAL A 19 -6.15 -2.37 1.26
N ALA A 20 -6.61 -2.79 2.43
CA ALA A 20 -7.97 -3.30 2.63
C ALA A 20 -9.04 -2.24 2.35
N GLU A 21 -8.85 -1.02 2.85
CA GLU A 21 -9.73 0.12 2.59
C GLU A 21 -9.80 0.44 1.10
N LEU A 22 -8.65 0.47 0.42
CA LEU A 22 -8.57 0.76 -1.01
C LEU A 22 -9.11 -0.37 -1.90
N GLU A 23 -9.10 -1.63 -1.45
CA GLU A 23 -9.74 -2.73 -2.17
C GLU A 23 -11.27 -2.50 -2.31
N VAL A 24 -11.87 -1.75 -1.39
CA VAL A 24 -13.30 -1.41 -1.43
C VAL A 24 -13.60 -0.36 -2.53
N GLU A 25 -12.65 0.51 -2.87
CA GLU A 25 -12.89 1.68 -3.74
C GLU A 25 -12.53 1.50 -5.24
N ARG A 26 -11.94 0.35 -5.63
CA ARG A 26 -11.68 -0.19 -7.00
C ARG A 26 -11.72 0.75 -8.23
N THR A 27 -10.96 1.84 -8.26
CA THR A 27 -10.82 2.63 -9.52
C THR A 27 -9.43 3.19 -9.84
N ALA A 28 -8.43 3.07 -8.97
CA ALA A 28 -7.11 3.70 -9.17
C ALA A 28 -5.93 2.71 -9.12
N PRO A 29 -4.73 3.09 -9.62
CA PRO A 29 -3.50 2.33 -9.40
C PRO A 29 -3.24 2.20 -7.90
N ILE A 30 -3.49 1.01 -7.36
CA ILE A 30 -3.46 0.74 -5.91
C ILE A 30 -2.11 1.09 -5.27
N THR A 31 -0.99 0.91 -5.98
CA THR A 31 0.32 1.33 -5.46
C THR A 31 0.39 2.84 -5.21
N LYS A 32 -0.19 3.66 -6.09
CA LYS A 32 -0.23 5.12 -5.93
C LYS A 32 -1.20 5.52 -4.82
N ALA A 33 -2.36 4.86 -4.75
CA ALA A 33 -3.34 5.12 -3.71
C ALA A 33 -2.79 4.74 -2.31
N VAL A 34 -2.14 3.58 -2.17
CA VAL A 34 -1.47 3.15 -0.94
C VAL A 34 -0.31 4.08 -0.61
N ALA A 35 0.49 4.51 -1.59
CA ALA A 35 1.58 5.45 -1.37
C ALA A 35 1.10 6.79 -0.80
N ASN A 36 -0.01 7.31 -1.34
CA ASN A 36 -0.63 8.53 -0.81
C ASN A 36 -1.21 8.31 0.60
N GLY A 37 -1.92 7.20 0.85
CA GLY A 37 -2.51 6.90 2.15
C GLY A 37 -1.45 6.63 3.24
N ALA A 38 -0.31 6.06 2.85
CA ALA A 38 0.80 5.75 3.74
C ALA A 38 1.81 6.91 3.89
N ASP A 39 1.65 8.00 3.14
CA ASP A 39 2.63 9.08 3.01
C ASP A 39 4.06 8.55 2.70
N LEU A 40 4.13 7.63 1.74
CA LEU A 40 5.37 6.95 1.33
C LEU A 40 5.67 7.15 -0.16
N PRO A 41 6.96 7.18 -0.56
CA PRO A 41 7.32 7.14 -1.97
C PRO A 41 6.81 5.85 -2.64
N GLU A 42 6.25 5.95 -3.85
CA GLU A 42 5.70 4.79 -4.58
C GLU A 42 6.69 3.62 -4.73
N ALA A 43 7.98 3.91 -4.90
CA ALA A 43 9.02 2.88 -4.98
C ALA A 43 9.17 2.08 -3.68
N ILE A 44 9.07 2.75 -2.52
CA ILE A 44 9.10 2.11 -1.20
C ILE A 44 7.80 1.33 -0.98
N THR A 45 6.66 1.93 -1.28
CA THR A 45 5.35 1.28 -1.21
C THR A 45 5.33 -0.01 -2.01
N ARG A 46 5.81 0.01 -3.26
CA ARG A 46 5.89 -1.19 -4.11
C ARG A 46 6.73 -2.29 -3.47
N ARG A 47 7.93 -1.96 -2.94
CA ARG A 47 8.79 -2.95 -2.27
C ARG A 47 8.10 -3.55 -1.04
N ARG A 48 7.40 -2.74 -0.26
CA ARG A 48 6.68 -3.20 0.94
C ARG A 48 5.47 -4.06 0.59
N LEU A 49 4.70 -3.70 -0.43
CA LEU A 49 3.58 -4.52 -0.92
C LEU A 49 4.08 -5.89 -1.40
N GLU A 50 5.17 -5.95 -2.17
CA GLU A 50 5.77 -7.23 -2.58
C GLU A 50 6.27 -8.04 -1.38
N ALA A 51 6.88 -7.41 -0.37
CA ALA A 51 7.31 -8.09 0.85
C ALA A 51 6.11 -8.71 1.60
N LEU A 52 5.04 -7.94 1.81
CA LEU A 52 3.80 -8.43 2.42
C LEU A 52 3.18 -9.58 1.64
N LYS A 53 3.27 -9.56 0.31
CA LYS A 53 2.84 -10.68 -0.54
C LYS A 53 3.70 -11.92 -0.36
N THR A 54 5.03 -11.77 -0.26
CA THR A 54 5.94 -12.88 0.05
C THR A 54 5.68 -13.45 1.43
N GLU A 55 5.33 -12.61 2.41
CA GLU A 55 4.93 -13.01 3.76
C GLU A 55 3.53 -13.64 3.83
N GLY A 56 2.76 -13.61 2.73
CA GLY A 56 1.41 -14.17 2.66
C GLY A 56 0.31 -13.29 3.28
N LEU A 57 0.65 -12.05 3.65
CA LEU A 57 -0.26 -11.04 4.20
C LEU A 57 -1.05 -10.30 3.12
N LEU A 58 -0.59 -10.36 1.87
CA LEU A 58 -1.30 -9.83 0.70
C LEU A 58 -1.30 -10.85 -0.43
N ARG A 59 -2.35 -10.84 -1.24
CA ARG A 59 -2.43 -11.56 -2.51
C ARG A 59 -2.54 -10.56 -3.63
N SER A 60 -1.70 -10.70 -4.66
CA SER A 60 -1.89 -9.94 -5.90
C SER A 60 -2.37 -10.83 -7.04
N ARG A 61 -3.34 -10.33 -7.79
CA ARG A 61 -3.85 -10.93 -9.02
C ARG A 61 -3.71 -9.92 -10.15
N ALA A 62 -3.01 -10.29 -11.21
CA ALA A 62 -2.96 -9.47 -12.41
C ALA A 62 -4.34 -9.46 -13.10
N ILE A 63 -4.89 -8.27 -13.35
CA ILE A 63 -6.10 -8.06 -14.15
C ILE A 63 -5.70 -7.08 -15.26
N GLY A 64 -5.28 -7.63 -16.41
CA GLY A 64 -4.70 -6.83 -17.49
C GLY A 64 -3.41 -6.11 -17.04
N PRO A 65 -3.22 -4.82 -17.36
CA PRO A 65 -2.04 -4.07 -16.94
C PRO A 65 -2.07 -3.66 -15.45
N MET A 66 -3.17 -3.91 -14.73
CA MET A 66 -3.36 -3.46 -13.36
C MET A 66 -3.30 -4.65 -12.39
N PRO A 67 -2.31 -4.71 -11.47
CA PRO A 67 -2.32 -5.68 -10.39
C PRO A 67 -3.38 -5.28 -9.37
N LEU A 68 -4.33 -6.19 -9.12
CA LEU A 68 -5.27 -6.09 -8.01
C LEU A 68 -4.62 -6.70 -6.77
N TRP A 69 -4.65 -6.01 -5.64
CA TRP A 69 -4.12 -6.48 -4.37
C TRP A 69 -5.26 -6.69 -3.39
N ARG A 70 -5.15 -7.75 -2.59
CA ARG A 70 -6.09 -8.15 -1.55
C ARG A 70 -5.32 -8.53 -0.30
N VAL A 71 -5.95 -8.42 0.87
CA VAL A 71 -5.44 -9.02 2.12
C VAL A 71 -5.69 -10.52 2.10
#